data_AF-A0A813UV14-F1
#
_entry.id   AF-A0A813UV14-F1
#
_cell.length_a   1.000
_cell.length_b   1.000
_cell.length_c   1.000
_cell.angle_alpha   90.00
_cell.angle_beta   90.00
_cell.angle_gamma   90.00
#
_symmetry.space_group_name_H-M   'P 1'
#
loop_
_entity.id
_entity.type
_entity.pdbx_description
1 polymer ?
#
loop_
_entity_poly.entity_id
_entity_poly.type
_entity_poly.pdbx_seq_one_letter_code
_entity_poly.pdbx_strand_id
1 'polypeptide(L)'
;MKDPCQMMQFRRYLCRLHHRKKKSRISSFTPWQLARLEAKFAQSRYPDIFQREELGWELNIPESRIHEWFIERRMNLRRQDLGAESSSSAECACGMGAR
;
A
#
# COMPACT_ATOMS: atom_id res chain seq x y z
N MET A 1 23.95 31.26 4.01
CA MET A 1 24.25 30.10 3.15
C MET A 1 24.24 28.88 4.07
N LYS A 2 23.28 27.96 3.93
CA LYS A 2 23.17 26.80 4.83
C LYS A 2 24.08 25.67 4.32
N ASP A 3 24.93 25.15 5.20
CA ASP A 3 25.91 24.11 4.86
C ASP A 3 25.24 22.86 4.27
N PRO A 4 25.75 22.31 3.14
CA PRO A 4 25.16 21.14 2.47
C PRO A 4 25.02 19.90 3.37
N CYS A 5 25.93 19.75 4.35
CA CYS A 5 25.91 18.64 5.30
C CYS A 5 24.70 18.71 6.26
N GLN A 6 24.25 19.92 6.65
CA GLN A 6 23.05 20.08 7.49
C GLN A 6 21.77 19.71 6.73
N MET A 7 21.69 19.97 5.42
CA MET A 7 20.53 19.57 4.61
C MET A 7 20.41 18.04 4.47
N MET A 8 21.53 17.30 4.43
CA MET A 8 21.49 15.83 4.43
C MET A 8 21.01 15.24 5.76
N GLN A 9 21.37 15.87 6.89
CA GLN A 9 20.84 15.48 8.20
C GLN A 9 19.34 15.78 8.31
N PHE A 10 18.88 16.90 7.74
CA PHE A 10 17.46 17.27 7.71
C PHE A 10 16.63 16.31 6.86
N ARG A 11 17.11 15.88 5.68
CA ARG A 11 16.42 14.89 4.84
C ARG A 11 16.29 13.53 5.55
N ARG A 12 17.34 13.09 6.25
CA ARG A 12 17.29 11.87 7.08
C ARG A 12 16.33 12.02 8.26
N TYR A 13 16.26 13.19 8.89
CA TYR A 13 15.32 13.49 9.98
C TYR A 13 13.88 13.49 9.49
N LEU A 14 13.58 14.14 8.36
CA LEU A 14 12.26 14.15 7.74
C LEU A 14 11.85 12.74 7.26
N CYS A 15 12.75 11.96 6.67
CA CYS A 15 12.47 10.56 6.31
C CYS A 15 12.16 9.70 7.56
N ARG A 16 12.90 9.92 8.66
CA ARG A 16 12.67 9.26 9.95
C ARG A 16 11.36 9.71 10.61
N LEU A 17 10.97 10.98 10.48
CA LEU A 17 9.67 11.49 10.96
C LEU A 17 8.50 10.98 10.11
N HIS A 18 8.68 10.88 8.79
CA HIS A 18 7.70 10.27 7.88
C HIS A 18 7.57 8.76 8.15
N HIS A 19 8.65 8.07 8.52
CA HIS A 19 8.61 6.68 9.00
C HIS A 19 8.12 6.52 10.46
N ARG A 20 8.27 7.55 11.31
CA ARG A 20 7.83 7.58 12.72
C ARG A 20 6.40 8.08 12.91
N LYS A 21 5.73 8.58 11.86
CA LYS A 21 4.26 8.68 11.86
C LYS A 21 3.73 7.26 11.93
N LYS A 22 3.56 6.81 13.18
CA LYS A 22 2.91 5.58 13.64
C LYS A 22 2.26 4.83 12.49
N LYS A 23 2.92 3.75 12.07
CA LYS A 23 2.30 2.61 11.39
C LYS A 23 1.06 2.26 12.20
N SER A 24 -0.07 2.86 11.84
CA SER A 24 -1.35 2.62 12.49
C SER A 24 -1.55 1.12 12.44
N ARG A 25 -1.91 0.52 13.58
CA ARG A 25 -2.01 -0.92 13.86
C ARG A 25 -2.17 -1.70 12.55
N ILE A 26 -1.12 -2.45 12.19
CA ILE A 26 -1.10 -3.33 11.01
C ILE A 26 -2.43 -4.07 10.96
N SER A 27 -3.34 -3.59 10.11
CA SER A 27 -4.62 -4.22 9.85
C SER A 27 -4.31 -5.25 8.78
N SER A 28 -3.87 -6.42 9.24
CA SER A 28 -3.92 -7.62 8.42
C SER A 28 -5.40 -7.98 8.26
N PHE A 29 -5.88 -8.00 7.02
CA PHE A 29 -7.20 -8.56 6.73
C PHE A 29 -7.23 -10.02 7.18
N THR A 30 -8.33 -10.44 7.78
CA THR A 30 -8.56 -11.86 8.07
C THR A 30 -8.68 -12.63 6.75
N PRO A 31 -8.40 -13.95 6.73
CA PRO A 31 -8.53 -14.76 5.51
C PRO A 31 -9.92 -14.68 4.89
N TRP A 32 -10.97 -14.60 5.72
CA TRP A 32 -12.35 -14.44 5.27
C TRP A 32 -12.59 -13.08 4.58
N GLN A 33 -12.07 -11.99 5.15
CA GLN A 33 -12.14 -10.67 4.52
C GLN A 33 -11.41 -10.64 3.18
N LEU A 34 -10.23 -11.28 3.09
CA LEU A 34 -9.49 -11.39 1.83
C LEU A 34 -10.27 -12.16 0.77
N ALA A 35 -10.84 -13.31 1.12
CA ALA A 35 -11.64 -14.11 0.20
C ALA A 35 -12.82 -13.31 -0.37
N ARG A 36 -13.48 -12.51 0.46
CA ARG A 36 -14.58 -11.64 0.01
C ARG A 36 -14.11 -10.52 -0.91
N LEU A 37 -12.99 -9.87 -0.57
CA LEU A 37 -12.37 -8.83 -1.40
C LEU A 37 -11.94 -9.39 -2.77
N GLU A 38 -11.34 -10.58 -2.79
CA GLU A 38 -10.95 -11.28 -4.02
C GLU A 38 -12.15 -11.70 -4.87
N ALA A 39 -13.23 -12.17 -4.24
CA ALA A 39 -14.47 -12.49 -4.94
C ALA A 39 -15.07 -11.26 -5.64
N LYS A 40 -15.07 -10.09 -4.98
CA LYS A 40 -15.50 -8.84 -5.63
C LYS A 40 -14.52 -8.41 -6.72
N PHE A 41 -13.21 -8.57 -6.52
CA PHE A 41 -12.19 -8.26 -7.53
C PHE A 41 -12.34 -9.09 -8.81
N ALA A 42 -12.73 -10.35 -8.70
CA ALA A 42 -13.03 -11.21 -9.84
C ALA A 42 -14.21 -10.69 -10.68
N GLN A 43 -15.22 -10.09 -10.03
CA GLN A 43 -16.38 -9.48 -10.69
C GLN A 43 -16.05 -8.11 -11.28
N SER A 44 -15.38 -7.24 -10.50
CA SER A 44 -14.96 -5.91 -10.92
C SER A 44 -13.58 -5.57 -10.36
N ARG A 45 -12.62 -5.38 -11.26
CA ARG A 45 -11.24 -4.97 -10.92
C ARG A 45 -11.14 -3.50 -10.52
N TYR A 46 -12.16 -2.70 -10.83
CA TYR A 46 -12.25 -1.27 -10.56
C TYR A 46 -13.61 -0.97 -9.91
N PRO A 47 -13.82 -1.40 -8.65
CA PRO A 47 -15.09 -1.17 -7.98
C PRO A 47 -15.32 0.33 -7.76
N ASP A 48 -16.55 0.78 -7.99
CA ASP A 48 -16.96 2.17 -7.74
C ASP A 48 -17.07 2.47 -6.24
N ILE A 49 -17.16 3.75 -5.86
CA ILE A 49 -17.26 4.21 -4.47
C ILE A 49 -18.37 3.46 -3.70
N PHE A 50 -19.56 3.35 -4.28
CA PHE A 50 -20.69 2.66 -3.64
C PHE A 50 -20.41 1.17 -3.40
N GLN A 51 -19.72 0.51 -4.34
CA GLN A 51 -19.37 -0.90 -4.20
C GLN A 51 -18.30 -1.13 -3.12
N ARG A 52 -17.42 -0.14 -2.90
CA ARG A 52 -16.41 -0.19 -1.84
C ARG A 52 -17.03 0.11 -0.48
N GLU A 53 -17.98 1.05 -0.40
CA GLU A 53 -18.72 1.34 0.83
C GLU A 53 -19.58 0.15 1.27
N GLU A 54 -20.27 -0.51 0.33
CA GLU A 54 -21.03 -1.75 0.58
C GLU A 54 -20.14 -2.83 1.21
N LEU A 55 -18.96 -3.08 0.64
CA LEU A 55 -17.98 -4.02 1.19
C LEU A 55 -17.44 -3.55 2.55
N GLY A 56 -17.30 -2.25 2.77
CA GLY A 56 -16.83 -1.69 4.01
C GLY A 56 -17.79 -1.97 5.16
N TRP A 57 -19.09 -1.87 4.90
CA TRP A 57 -20.13 -2.24 5.84
C TRP A 57 -20.19 -3.75 6.06
N GLU A 58 -20.12 -4.55 5.00
CA GLU A 58 -20.16 -6.02 5.10
C GLU A 58 -18.98 -6.60 5.90
N LEU A 59 -17.76 -6.09 5.66
CA LEU A 59 -16.53 -6.62 6.24
C LEU A 59 -16.08 -5.89 7.51
N ASN A 60 -16.79 -4.83 7.90
CA ASN A 60 -16.42 -3.88 8.96
C ASN A 60 -15.00 -3.30 8.75
N ILE A 61 -14.72 -2.89 7.51
CA ILE A 61 -13.46 -2.30 7.08
C ILE A 61 -13.76 -0.89 6.55
N PRO A 62 -12.97 0.15 6.90
CA PRO A 62 -13.17 1.47 6.31
C PRO A 62 -12.91 1.44 4.79
N GLU A 63 -13.73 2.16 4.01
CA GLU A 63 -13.65 2.23 2.54
C GLU A 63 -12.22 2.52 2.06
N SER A 64 -11.52 3.42 2.75
CA SER A 64 -10.14 3.80 2.41
C SER A 64 -9.17 2.61 2.40
N ARG A 65 -9.36 1.65 3.30
CA ARG A 65 -8.52 0.44 3.36
C ARG A 65 -8.87 -0.55 2.26
N ILE A 66 -10.14 -0.62 1.87
CA ILE A 66 -10.57 -1.38 0.69
C ILE A 66 -9.96 -0.74 -0.56
N HIS A 67 -10.02 0.58 -0.68
CA HIS A 67 -9.40 1.32 -1.78
C HIS A 67 -7.90 0.99 -1.90
N GLU A 68 -7.14 1.10 -0.80
CA GLU A 68 -5.71 0.77 -0.75
C GLU A 68 -5.45 -0.69 -1.20
N TRP A 69 -6.25 -1.64 -0.72
CA TRP A 69 -6.14 -3.04 -1.11
C TRP A 69 -6.38 -3.23 -2.62
N PHE A 70 -7.38 -2.58 -3.21
CA PHE A 70 -7.63 -2.64 -4.65
C PHE A 70 -6.55 -1.94 -5.48
N ILE A 71 -5.88 -0.88 -4.97
CA ILE A 71 -4.67 -0.33 -5.59
C ILE A 71 -3.56 -1.37 -5.58
N GLU A 72 -3.20 -1.89 -4.40
CA GLU A 72 -2.11 -2.85 -4.23
C GLU A 72 -2.33 -4.11 -5.07
N ARG A 73 -3.56 -4.64 -5.07
CA ARG A 73 -3.93 -5.82 -5.86
C ARG A 73 -3.72 -5.60 -7.35
N ARG A 74 -4.07 -4.41 -7.88
CA ARG A 74 -3.83 -4.05 -9.29
C ARG A 74 -2.35 -3.82 -9.59
N MET A 75 -1.60 -3.25 -8.65
CA MET A 75 -0.15 -3.10 -8.83
C MET A 75 0.52 -4.47 -8.96
N ASN A 76 0.13 -5.45 -8.13
CA ASN A 76 0.64 -6.80 -8.23
C ASN A 76 0.22 -7.50 -9.54
N LEU A 77 -1.00 -7.30 -10.02
CA LEU A 77 -1.43 -7.82 -11.32
C LEU A 77 -0.51 -7.31 -12.45
N ARG A 78 -0.26 -6.00 -12.49
CA ARG A 78 0.65 -5.39 -13.49
C ARG A 78 2.08 -5.92 -13.39
N ARG A 79 2.57 -6.19 -12.16
CA ARG A 79 3.93 -6.73 -11.94
C ARG A 79 4.04 -8.18 -12.37
N GLN A 80 2.99 -8.97 -12.17
CA GLN A 80 2.90 -10.35 -12.65
C GLN A 80 2.91 -10.41 -14.19
N ASP A 81 2.18 -9.51 -14.87
CA ASP A 81 2.19 -9.42 -16.33
C ASP A 81 3.58 -9.02 -16.90
N LEU A 82 4.42 -8.37 -16.10
CA LEU A 82 5.78 -7.92 -16.47
C LEU A 82 6.89 -8.89 -16.03
N GLY A 83 6.55 -10.09 -15.55
CA GLY A 83 7.52 -11.12 -15.17
C GLY A 83 8.36 -10.80 -13.92
N ALA A 84 7.94 -9.82 -13.11
CA ALA A 84 8.63 -9.47 -11.87
C ALA A 84 7.96 -10.16 -10.67
N GLU A 85 8.31 -11.42 -10.44
CA GLU A 85 7.95 -12.15 -9.22
C GLU A 85 8.70 -11.55 -8.02
N SER A 86 7.99 -10.88 -7.12
CA SER A 86 8.47 -10.75 -5.74
C SER A 86 7.35 -10.69 -4.71
N SER A 87 7.49 -11.68 -3.82
CA SER A 87 6.83 -11.91 -2.53
C SER A 87 6.50 -10.64 -1.73
N SER A 88 5.39 -10.74 -1.00
CA SER A 88 4.80 -9.78 -0.08
C SER A 88 5.77 -8.97 0.78
N SER A 89 5.57 -7.65 0.78
CA SER A 89 5.84 -6.72 1.88
C SER A 89 7.29 -6.67 2.43
N ALA A 90 8.22 -6.05 1.69
CA ALA A 90 9.34 -5.34 2.31
C ALA A 90 9.96 -4.30 1.35
N GLU A 91 10.27 -3.14 1.91
CA GLU A 91 11.26 -2.17 1.44
C GLU A 91 10.88 -1.22 0.30
N CYS A 92 10.71 0.04 0.71
CA CYS A 92 10.95 1.22 -0.10
C CYS A 92 12.42 1.23 -0.53
N ALA A 93 12.75 0.50 -1.60
CA ALA A 93 14.01 0.62 -2.30
C ALA A 93 13.97 1.90 -3.16
N CYS A 94 14.18 3.06 -2.51
CA CYS A 94 14.75 4.19 -3.25
C CYS A 94 16.12 3.72 -3.73
N GLY A 95 16.22 3.43 -5.02
CA GLY A 95 17.44 2.98 -5.68
C GLY A 95 18.59 3.95 -5.40
N MET A 96 19.51 3.52 -4.55
CA MET A 96 20.90 4.00 -4.63
C MET A 96 21.53 3.31 -5.84
N GLY A 97 21.37 3.93 -7.00
CA GLY A 97 22.15 3.59 -8.19
C GLY A 97 23.61 3.91 -7.93
N ALA A 98 24.45 2.89 -8.07
CA ALA A 98 25.90 2.97 -8.00
C ALA A 98 26.46 3.93 -9.07
N ARG A 99 27.34 4.83 -8.65
CA ARG A 99 28.61 5.15 -9.30
C ARG A 99 29.60 5.61 -8.24
#